data_AF-A0A9E5U0Q5-F1
#
_entry.id   AF-A0A9E5U0Q5-F1
#
_cell.length_a   1.000
_cell.length_b   1.000
_cell.length_c   1.000
_cell.angle_alpha   90.00
_cell.angle_beta   90.00
_cell.angle_gamma   90.00
#
_symmetry.space_group_name_H-M   'P 1'
#
loop_
_entity.id
_entity.type
_entity.pdbx_description
1 polymer ?
#
loop_
_entity_poly.entity_id
_entity_poly.type
_entity_poly.pdbx_seq_one_letter_code
_entity_poly.pdbx_strand_id
1 'polypeptide(L)'
;MARTSFTLVMLGIAAAVALLLATVGVYGVISYVVSQRTREIGVRIALGAASSTVTGMVLRQGLVLAVIGVALGLAAAYGLTRLMTGLLFGVSALDPLTYAMVAVSLTGVALMASYLPARRAASVDPMEALRAE
;
A
#
# COMPACT_ATOMS: atom_id res chain seq x y z
N MET A 1 34.62 10.92 -0.34
CA MET A 1 33.68 10.41 0.69
C MET A 1 32.51 11.37 0.97
N ALA A 2 32.70 12.70 1.04
CA ALA A 2 31.58 13.64 1.26
C ALA A 2 30.52 13.70 0.12
N ARG A 3 30.93 13.42 -1.13
CA ARG A 3 30.03 13.45 -2.29
C ARG A 3 29.02 12.29 -2.29
N THR A 4 29.46 11.09 -1.88
CA THR A 4 28.62 9.89 -1.78
C THR A 4 27.66 9.96 -0.60
N SER A 5 28.10 10.48 0.56
CA SER A 5 27.20 10.67 1.71
C SER A 5 26.09 11.68 1.40
N PHE A 6 26.38 12.77 0.69
CA PHE A 6 25.36 13.75 0.29
C PHE A 6 24.30 13.15 -0.65
N THR A 7 24.72 12.42 -1.69
CA THR A 7 23.80 11.76 -2.62
C THR A 7 22.94 10.71 -1.92
N LEU A 8 23.52 9.90 -1.01
CA LEU A 8 22.76 8.90 -0.25
C LEU A 8 21.73 9.54 0.69
N VAL A 9 22.04 10.67 1.31
CA VAL A 9 21.09 11.41 2.16
C VAL A 9 19.95 11.99 1.32
N MET A 10 20.24 12.63 0.19
CA MET A 10 19.21 13.15 -0.72
C MET A 10 18.30 12.03 -1.23
N LEU A 11 18.88 10.89 -1.63
CA LEU A 11 18.12 9.72 -2.07
C LEU A 11 17.27 9.14 -0.94
N GLY A 12 17.80 9.08 0.28
CA GLY A 12 17.08 8.63 1.47
C GLY A 12 15.88 9.52 1.79
N ILE A 13 16.04 10.85 1.73
CA ILE A 13 14.94 11.80 1.93
C ILE A 13 13.90 11.66 0.83
N ALA A 14 14.31 11.61 -0.44
CA ALA A 14 13.39 11.45 -1.56
C ALA A 14 12.61 10.13 -1.47
N ALA A 15 13.28 9.03 -1.12
CA ALA A 15 12.65 7.74 -0.89
C ALA A 15 11.63 7.80 0.27
N ALA A 16 11.98 8.47 1.38
CA ALA A 16 11.07 8.64 2.51
C ALA A 16 9.82 9.44 2.12
N VAL A 17 9.97 10.54 1.37
CA VAL A 17 8.83 11.35 0.88
C VAL A 17 7.96 10.55 -0.09
N ALA A 18 8.57 9.81 -1.03
CA ALA A 18 7.84 8.95 -1.96
C ALA A 18 7.05 7.87 -1.21
N LEU A 19 7.66 7.27 -0.19
CA LEU A 19 7.01 6.28 0.67
C LEU A 19 5.80 6.89 1.39
N LEU A 20 5.98 8.07 2.01
CA LEU A 20 4.90 8.80 2.67
C LEU A 20 3.73 9.07 1.72
N LEU A 21 4.00 9.61 0.53
CA LEU A 21 2.97 9.89 -0.48
C LEU A 21 2.25 8.61 -0.92
N ALA A 22 2.97 7.50 -1.10
CA ALA A 22 2.36 6.21 -1.41
C ALA A 22 1.41 5.76 -0.28
N THR A 23 1.82 5.85 0.98
CA THR A 23 0.96 5.56 2.15
C THR A 23 -0.32 6.40 2.13
N VAL A 24 -0.21 7.71 1.91
CA VAL A 24 -1.35 8.63 1.89
C VAL A 24 -2.29 8.30 0.73
N GLY A 25 -1.75 8.00 -0.46
CA GLY A 25 -2.54 7.61 -1.62
C GLY A 25 -3.31 6.32 -1.39
N VAL A 26 -2.65 5.27 -0.89
CA VAL A 26 -3.28 3.98 -0.56
C VAL A 26 -4.36 4.17 0.51
N TYR A 27 -4.07 4.93 1.57
CA TYR A 27 -5.05 5.27 2.59
C TYR A 27 -6.27 5.98 2.00
N GLY A 28 -6.06 7.00 1.15
CA GLY A 28 -7.12 7.77 0.51
C GLY A 28 -8.01 6.90 -0.38
N VAL A 29 -7.42 6.06 -1.23
CA VAL A 29 -8.15 5.14 -2.11
C VAL A 29 -8.98 4.14 -1.29
N ILE A 30 -8.39 3.50 -0.27
CA ILE A 30 -9.09 2.53 0.56
C ILE A 30 -10.19 3.21 1.37
N SER A 31 -9.91 4.35 1.99
CA SER A 31 -10.91 5.12 2.77
C SER A 31 -12.08 5.57 1.89
N TYR A 32 -11.81 5.95 0.65
CA TYR A 32 -12.85 6.35 -0.30
C TYR A 32 -13.74 5.18 -0.70
N VAL A 33 -13.14 4.01 -0.99
CA VAL A 33 -13.89 2.79 -1.33
C VAL A 33 -14.72 2.30 -0.15
N VAL A 34 -14.18 2.35 1.07
CA VAL A 34 -14.94 2.04 2.29
C VAL A 34 -16.11 3.00 2.46
N SER A 35 -15.88 4.31 2.29
CA SER A 35 -16.93 5.33 2.41
C SER A 35 -18.09 5.09 1.44
N GLN A 36 -17.80 4.76 0.18
CA GLN A 36 -18.83 4.39 -0.80
C GLN A 36 -19.62 3.12 -0.43
N ARG A 37 -19.00 2.18 0.29
CA ARG A 37 -19.62 0.90 0.69
C ARG A 37 -20.19 0.91 2.11
N THR A 38 -20.14 2.05 2.81
CA THR A 38 -20.64 2.18 4.20
C THR A 38 -22.09 1.72 4.34
N ARG A 39 -22.94 1.99 3.33
CA ARG A 39 -24.36 1.58 3.34
C ARG A 39 -24.53 0.05 3.31
N GLU A 40 -23.78 -0.64 2.45
CA GLU A 40 -23.79 -2.12 2.39
C GLU A 40 -23.18 -2.75 3.64
N ILE A 41 -22.13 -2.14 4.17
CA ILE A 41 -21.45 -2.55 5.40
C ILE A 41 -22.42 -2.42 6.59
N GLY A 42 -23.13 -1.29 6.70
CA GLY A 42 -24.14 -1.04 7.74
C GLY A 42 -25.30 -2.04 7.69
N VAL A 43 -25.82 -2.36 6.50
CA VAL A 43 -26.87 -3.38 6.33
C VAL A 43 -26.36 -4.77 6.73
N ARG A 44 -25.12 -5.15 6.36
CA ARG A 44 -24.54 -6.44 6.78
C ARG A 44 -24.38 -6.54 8.29
N ILE A 45 -23.90 -5.49 8.94
CA ILE A 45 -23.74 -5.46 10.41
C ILE A 45 -25.11 -5.53 11.09
N ALA A 46 -26.12 -4.80 10.59
CA ALA A 46 -27.49 -4.84 11.11
C ALA A 46 -28.15 -6.23 10.97
N LEU A 47 -27.76 -7.01 9.96
CA LEU A 47 -28.18 -8.40 9.76
C LEU A 47 -27.34 -9.41 10.59
N GLY A 48 -26.43 -8.94 11.45
CA GLY A 48 -25.65 -9.77 12.37
C GLY A 48 -24.25 -10.16 11.87
N ALA A 49 -23.73 -9.55 10.81
CA ALA A 49 -22.37 -9.81 10.37
C ALA A 49 -21.34 -9.29 11.38
N ALA A 50 -20.40 -10.16 11.78
CA ALA A 50 -19.32 -9.78 12.69
C ALA A 50 -18.42 -8.70 12.04
N SER A 51 -18.04 -7.69 12.83
CA SER A 51 -17.13 -6.60 12.45
C SER A 51 -15.78 -7.10 11.91
N SER A 52 -15.34 -8.30 12.32
CA SER A 52 -14.16 -8.99 11.77
C SER A 52 -14.27 -9.31 10.27
N THR A 53 -15.49 -9.56 9.76
CA THR A 53 -15.75 -9.81 8.33
C THR A 53 -15.49 -8.56 7.49
N VAL A 54 -15.82 -7.38 8.04
CA VAL A 54 -15.60 -6.08 7.40
C VAL A 54 -14.11 -5.75 7.41
N THR A 55 -13.43 -5.96 8.54
CA THR A 55 -11.97 -5.77 8.63
C THR A 55 -11.22 -6.65 7.64
N GLY A 56 -11.60 -7.93 7.53
CA GLY A 56 -10.99 -8.87 6.58
C GLY A 56 -11.22 -8.49 5.12
N MET A 57 -12.40 -7.95 4.79
CA MET A 57 -12.70 -7.46 3.44
C MET A 57 -11.79 -6.29 3.04
N VAL A 58 -11.65 -5.30 3.93
CA VAL A 58 -10.82 -4.11 3.68
C VAL A 58 -9.34 -4.49 3.60
N LEU A 59 -8.86 -5.35 4.50
CA LEU A 59 -7.48 -5.88 4.45
C LEU A 59 -7.22 -6.61 3.14
N ARG A 60 -8.13 -7.50 2.71
CA ARG A 60 -7.98 -8.24 1.46
C ARG A 60 -7.93 -7.31 0.25
N GLN A 61 -8.73 -6.25 0.26
CA GLN A 61 -8.73 -5.26 -0.82
C GLN A 61 -7.41 -4.47 -0.86
N GLY A 62 -6.90 -4.04 0.30
CA GLY A 62 -5.58 -3.42 0.41
C GLY A 62 -4.45 -4.36 -0.04
N LEU A 63 -4.54 -5.64 0.33
CA LEU A 63 -3.54 -6.66 -0.02
C LEU A 63 -3.53 -6.96 -1.53
N VAL A 64 -4.70 -7.07 -2.17
CA VAL A 64 -4.79 -7.22 -3.64
C VAL A 64 -4.17 -6.02 -4.35
N LEU A 65 -4.47 -4.79 -3.91
CA LEU A 65 -3.90 -3.58 -4.48
C LEU A 65 -2.37 -3.55 -4.33
N ALA A 66 -1.87 -3.94 -3.16
CA ALA A 66 -0.44 -4.03 -2.87
C ALA A 66 0.26 -5.06 -3.77
N VAL A 67 -0.30 -6.26 -3.90
CA VAL A 67 0.28 -7.33 -4.73
C VAL A 67 0.33 -6.91 -6.20
N ILE A 68 -0.73 -6.32 -6.73
CA ILE A 68 -0.75 -5.82 -8.12
C ILE A 68 0.30 -4.72 -8.31
N GLY A 69 0.35 -3.74 -7.39
CA GLY A 69 1.33 -2.66 -7.43
C GLY A 69 2.77 -3.15 -7.37
N VAL A 70 3.07 -4.10 -6.47
CA VAL A 70 4.40 -4.72 -6.35
C VAL A 70 4.74 -5.50 -7.61
N ALA A 71 3.82 -6.32 -8.13
CA ALA A 71 4.07 -7.09 -9.35
C ALA A 71 4.38 -6.19 -10.56
N LEU A 72 3.59 -5.12 -10.75
CA LEU A 72 3.82 -4.14 -11.82
C LEU A 72 5.13 -3.37 -11.61
N GLY A 73 5.42 -2.95 -10.37
CA GLY A 73 6.66 -2.25 -10.03
C GLY A 73 7.90 -3.10 -10.28
N LEU A 74 7.86 -4.39 -9.89
CA LEU A 74 8.95 -5.35 -10.13
C LEU A 74 9.14 -5.60 -11.64
N ALA A 75 8.06 -5.76 -12.39
CA ALA A 75 8.12 -5.95 -13.84
C ALA A 75 8.72 -4.72 -14.55
N ALA A 76 8.30 -3.51 -14.15
CA ALA A 76 8.84 -2.26 -14.66
C ALA A 76 10.33 -2.08 -14.30
N ALA A 77 10.70 -2.33 -13.06
CA ALA A 77 12.08 -2.26 -12.59
C ALA A 77 12.98 -3.25 -13.33
N TYR A 78 12.54 -4.49 -13.52
CA TYR A 78 13.23 -5.50 -14.32
C TYR A 78 13.45 -5.04 -15.76
N GLY A 79 12.38 -4.55 -16.42
CA GLY A 79 12.44 -4.06 -17.80
C GLY A 79 13.39 -2.87 -17.96
N LEU A 80 13.32 -1.90 -17.05
CA LEU A 80 14.16 -0.70 -17.09
C LEU A 80 15.63 -1.05 -16.83
N THR A 81 15.90 -1.92 -15.85
CA THR A 81 17.26 -2.37 -15.55
C THR A 81 17.87 -3.12 -16.73
N ARG A 82 17.08 -3.97 -17.40
CA ARG A 82 17.51 -4.69 -18.61
C ARG A 82 17.84 -3.74 -19.77
N LEU A 83 17.09 -2.66 -19.93
CA LEU A 83 17.38 -1.63 -20.94
C LEU A 83 18.69 -0.88 -20.61
N MET A 84 18.92 -0.59 -19.33
CA MET A 84 20.13 0.10 -18.88
C MET A 84 21.39 -0.77 -18.89
N THR A 85 21.29 -2.10 -18.78
CA THR A 85 22.47 -2.98 -18.92
C THR A 85 23.18 -2.85 -20.27
N GLY A 86 22.47 -2.43 -21.33
CA GLY A 86 23.10 -2.12 -22.62
C GLY A 86 23.92 -0.82 -22.61
N LEU A 87 23.72 0.04 -21.62
CA LEU A 87 24.36 1.36 -21.47
C LEU A 87 25.35 1.41 -20.28
N LEU A 88 25.25 0.50 -19.33
CA LEU A 88 25.99 0.51 -18.06
C LEU A 88 26.83 -0.77 -17.90
N PHE A 89 28.11 -0.70 -18.26
CA PHE A 89 29.07 -1.79 -18.02
C PHE A 89 29.27 -2.02 -16.51
N GLY A 90 28.96 -3.22 -16.02
CA GLY A 90 29.41 -3.68 -14.70
C GLY A 90 28.41 -3.62 -13.54
N VAL A 91 27.13 -3.30 -13.76
CA VAL A 91 26.10 -3.45 -12.72
C VAL A 91 25.56 -4.87 -12.75
N SER A 92 25.82 -5.63 -11.68
CA SER A 92 25.23 -6.96 -11.44
C SER A 92 23.70 -6.78 -11.27
N ALA A 93 23.01 -6.77 -12.39
CA ALA A 93 21.73 -6.08 -12.61
C ALA A 93 20.50 -6.69 -11.90
N LEU A 94 20.66 -7.84 -11.26
CA LEU A 94 19.54 -8.61 -10.70
C LEU A 94 19.96 -9.20 -9.36
N ASP A 95 20.09 -8.36 -8.35
CA ASP A 95 20.25 -8.85 -6.97
C ASP A 95 18.87 -9.25 -6.41
N PRO A 96 18.56 -10.56 -6.29
CA PRO A 96 17.25 -11.02 -5.85
C PRO A 96 16.93 -10.55 -4.42
N LEU A 97 17.97 -10.33 -3.60
CA LEU A 97 17.82 -9.87 -2.23
C LEU A 97 17.25 -8.46 -2.18
N THR A 98 17.75 -7.56 -3.02
CA THR A 98 17.26 -6.17 -3.11
C THR A 98 15.79 -6.14 -3.55
N TYR A 99 15.43 -6.90 -4.60
CA TYR A 99 14.04 -7.00 -5.05
C TYR A 99 13.10 -7.59 -3.99
N ALA A 100 13.55 -8.63 -3.27
CA ALA A 100 12.78 -9.22 -2.18
C ALA A 100 12.56 -8.22 -1.02
N MET A 101 13.61 -7.49 -0.61
CA MET A 101 13.53 -6.48 0.45
C MET A 101 12.57 -5.33 0.07
N VAL A 102 12.59 -4.88 -1.18
CA VAL A 102 11.65 -3.87 -1.69
C VAL A 102 10.22 -4.41 -1.70
N ALA A 103 10.00 -5.65 -2.17
CA ALA A 103 8.67 -6.24 -2.17
C ALA A 103 8.09 -6.37 -0.74
N VAL A 104 8.89 -6.85 0.20
CA VAL A 104 8.48 -7.02 1.60
C VAL A 104 8.20 -5.66 2.27
N SER A 105 9.07 -4.67 2.08
CA SER A 105 8.89 -3.34 2.66
C SER A 105 7.64 -2.64 2.11
N LEU A 106 7.43 -2.64 0.80
CA LEU A 106 6.24 -2.05 0.18
C LEU A 106 4.95 -2.75 0.62
N THR A 107 4.97 -4.08 0.72
CA THR A 107 3.83 -4.85 1.24
C THR A 107 3.53 -4.49 2.70
N GLY A 108 4.57 -4.39 3.54
CA GLY A 108 4.43 -3.96 4.94
C GLY A 108 3.84 -2.56 5.07
N VAL A 109 4.29 -1.61 4.25
CA VAL A 109 3.75 -0.24 4.21
C VAL A 109 2.29 -0.24 3.78
N ALA A 110 1.92 -1.01 2.76
CA ALA A 110 0.53 -1.11 2.31
C ALA A 110 -0.39 -1.74 3.38
N LEU A 111 0.11 -2.74 4.12
CA LEU A 111 -0.61 -3.33 5.25
C LEU A 111 -0.80 -2.32 6.39
N MET A 112 0.24 -1.57 6.75
CA MET A 112 0.13 -0.49 7.74
C MET A 112 -0.83 0.62 7.30
N ALA A 113 -0.77 1.03 6.04
CA ALA A 113 -1.65 2.05 5.46
C ALA A 113 -3.12 1.61 5.45
N SER A 114 -3.38 0.32 5.16
CA SER A 114 -4.72 -0.26 5.08
C SER A 114 -5.29 -0.69 6.44
N TYR A 115 -4.45 -0.87 7.47
CA TYR A 115 -4.88 -1.23 8.82
C TYR A 115 -5.69 -0.13 9.52
N LEU A 116 -5.29 1.15 9.36
CA LEU A 116 -6.01 2.30 9.91
C LEU A 116 -7.47 2.43 9.38
N PRO A 117 -7.70 2.43 8.05
CA PRO A 117 -9.06 2.50 7.50
C PRO A 117 -9.85 1.22 7.75
N ALA A 118 -9.20 0.05 7.82
CA ALA A 118 -9.87 -1.20 8.21
C ALA A 118 -10.37 -1.17 9.66
N ARG A 119 -9.59 -0.60 10.59
CA ARG A 119 -10.05 -0.33 11.96
C ARG A 119 -11.19 0.68 11.98
N ARG A 120 -11.08 1.79 11.24
CA ARG A 120 -12.17 2.77 11.13
C ARG A 120 -13.47 2.16 10.59
N ALA A 121 -13.40 1.31 9.56
CA ALA A 121 -14.56 0.61 9.00
C ALA A 121 -15.23 -0.33 10.02
N ALA A 122 -14.43 -0.98 10.87
CA ALA A 122 -14.91 -1.89 11.90
C ALA A 122 -15.47 -1.17 13.13
N SER A 123 -15.10 0.09 13.34
CA SER A 123 -15.61 0.96 14.40
C SER A 123 -16.76 1.86 13.96
N VAL A 124 -17.26 1.74 12.72
CA VAL A 124 -18.47 2.44 12.30
C VAL A 124 -19.63 1.87 13.11
N ASP A 125 -20.16 2.69 14.01
CA ASP A 125 -21.28 2.32 14.87
C ASP A 125 -22.56 2.21 14.02
N PRO A 126 -23.20 1.04 13.91
CA PRO A 126 -24.39 0.84 13.08
C PRO A 126 -25.53 1.80 13.45
N MET A 127 -25.55 2.29 14.69
CA MET A 127 -26.54 3.27 15.15
C MET A 127 -26.33 4.69 14.60
N GLU A 128 -25.11 5.11 14.25
CA GLU A 128 -24.87 6.38 13.53
C GLU A 128 -25.21 6.26 12.04
N ALA A 129 -24.96 5.09 11.43
CA ALA A 129 -25.28 4.84 10.03
C ALA A 129 -26.80 4.83 9.74
N LEU A 130 -27.62 4.52 10.74
CA LEU A 130 -29.09 4.55 10.68
C LEU A 130 -29.69 5.90 11.10
N ARG A 131 -28.92 6.79 11.73
CA ARG A 131 -29.40 8.08 12.28
C ARG A 131 -28.95 9.29 11.45
N ALA A 132 -28.26 9.06 10.33
CA ALA A 132 -28.03 10.08 9.29
C ALA A 132 -29.32 10.40 8.48
N GLU A 133 -30.49 10.16 9.07
CA GLU A 133 -31.82 10.42 8.55
C GLU A 133 -32.63 11.19 9.60
#